data_AF-A0AA88HEW1-F1
#
_entry.id   AF-A0AA88HEW1-F1
#
_cell.length_a   1.000
_cell.length_b   1.000
_cell.length_c   1.000
_cell.angle_alpha   90.00
_cell.angle_beta   90.00
_cell.angle_gamma   90.00
#
_symmetry.space_group_name_H-M   'P 1'
#
loop_
_entity.id
_entity.type
_entity.pdbx_description
1 polymer ?
#
loop_
_entity_poly.entity_id
_entity_poly.type
_entity_poly.pdbx_seq_one_letter_code
_entity_poly.pdbx_strand_id
1 'polypeptide(L)'
;MVIYPMREHDYDLVGDVNGQEIKSIFKNLKGGTAAGVDGIPILLFKNFLSILMPIIVLLCNKVLRSGQWPSAWKTSLFIPLFKRGNPKAHENYRLIALVPALSKVLEKILDTRLSNWLNKNNLIHEEQGGFRTGYGMTDSVFILKALIDKYGKDKTCLYVGFLDLHKAFDSVNRELLKDAMLNIDLPHSFVRLIVSMYTCVSGIIQVGNRFSKLFYIKRGVKQGSTLSPKLFNIFVNDVVNFLENRWAPKVSLGTQKLSLLLFADDIALVANKPRDLQTLLNLIEEYLHIKKLKLNTEKSEVVI
;
A
#
# COMPACT_ATOMS: atom_id res chain seq x y z
N MET A 1 -22.11 -11.34 -22.48
CA MET A 1 -21.18 -11.49 -21.35
C MET A 1 -20.10 -12.47 -21.79
N VAL A 2 -18.96 -11.98 -22.25
CA VAL A 2 -17.87 -12.85 -22.73
C VAL A 2 -17.12 -13.37 -21.51
N ILE A 3 -17.31 -14.65 -21.20
CA ILE A 3 -16.56 -15.35 -20.16
C ILE A 3 -15.25 -15.76 -20.80
N TYR A 4 -14.18 -15.03 -20.52
CA TYR A 4 -12.83 -15.50 -20.85
C TYR A 4 -12.51 -16.69 -19.94
N PRO A 5 -12.04 -17.83 -20.48
CA PRO A 5 -11.58 -18.94 -19.64
C PRO A 5 -10.43 -18.45 -18.75
N MET A 6 -10.53 -18.74 -17.46
CA MET A 6 -9.48 -18.42 -16.49
C MET A 6 -8.21 -19.18 -16.84
N ARG A 7 -7.05 -18.52 -16.81
CA ARG A 7 -5.76 -19.18 -16.97
C ARG A 7 -5.41 -19.91 -15.67
N GLU A 8 -4.58 -20.96 -15.74
CA GLU A 8 -4.14 -21.75 -14.57
C GLU A 8 -3.55 -20.88 -13.44
N HIS A 9 -2.95 -19.75 -13.81
CA HIS A 9 -2.38 -18.73 -12.92
C HIS A 9 -3.42 -17.89 -12.15
N ASP A 10 -4.67 -17.80 -12.60
CA ASP A 10 -5.72 -17.00 -11.95
C ASP A 10 -6.19 -17.62 -10.63
N TYR A 11 -6.03 -18.95 -10.46
CA TYR A 11 -6.54 -19.69 -9.31
C TYR A 11 -5.86 -19.33 -7.98
N ASP A 12 -4.62 -18.85 -8.00
CA ASP A 12 -3.86 -18.61 -6.75
C ASP A 12 -4.34 -17.36 -5.99
N LEU A 13 -4.69 -16.30 -6.72
CA LEU A 13 -5.10 -15.03 -6.09
C LEU A 13 -6.60 -14.95 -5.79
N VAL A 14 -7.45 -15.42 -6.70
CA VAL A 14 -8.91 -15.31 -6.57
C VAL A 14 -9.64 -16.66 -6.53
N GLY A 15 -8.92 -17.75 -6.28
CA GLY A 15 -9.52 -19.06 -6.05
C GLY A 15 -10.44 -19.08 -4.83
N ASP A 16 -11.29 -20.10 -4.72
CA ASP A 16 -12.21 -20.21 -3.59
C ASP A 16 -11.46 -20.26 -2.24
N VAL A 17 -12.08 -19.66 -1.23
CA VAL A 17 -11.66 -19.73 0.16
C VAL A 17 -12.38 -20.88 0.86
N ASN A 18 -11.71 -21.43 1.87
CA ASN A 18 -12.27 -22.45 2.74
C ASN A 18 -12.38 -21.95 4.19
N GLY A 19 -13.08 -22.73 5.02
CA GLY A 19 -13.29 -22.37 6.42
C GLY A 19 -12.01 -22.31 7.27
N GLN A 20 -10.95 -23.05 6.90
CA GLN A 20 -9.68 -23.01 7.63
C GLN A 20 -8.93 -21.70 7.40
N GLU A 21 -8.88 -21.24 6.15
CA GLU A 21 -8.30 -19.95 5.77
C GLU A 21 -9.01 -18.80 6.51
N ILE A 22 -10.34 -18.77 6.48
CA ILE A 22 -11.15 -17.79 7.21
C ILE A 22 -10.91 -17.87 8.72
N LYS A 23 -10.89 -19.09 9.29
CA LYS A 23 -10.64 -19.29 10.73
C LYS A 23 -9.27 -18.75 11.14
N SER A 24 -8.24 -18.95 10.32
CA SER A 24 -6.89 -18.41 10.55
C SER A 24 -6.91 -16.87 10.61
N ILE A 25 -7.63 -16.22 9.68
CA ILE A 25 -7.78 -14.76 9.68
C ILE A 25 -8.45 -14.26 10.97
N PHE A 26 -9.55 -14.88 11.40
CA PHE A 26 -10.24 -14.50 12.64
C PHE A 26 -9.38 -14.69 13.89
N LYS A 27 -8.54 -15.73 13.94
CA LYS A 27 -7.60 -15.95 15.04
C LYS A 27 -6.63 -14.78 15.19
N ASN A 28 -6.13 -14.24 14.07
CA ASN A 28 -5.12 -13.18 14.03
C ASN A 28 -5.70 -11.74 14.03
N LEU A 29 -7.03 -11.59 14.00
CA LEU A 29 -7.67 -10.28 14.12
C LEU A 29 -7.76 -9.84 15.59
N LYS A 30 -7.54 -8.56 15.90
CA LYS A 30 -7.79 -8.03 17.25
C LYS A 30 -9.30 -7.93 17.48
N GLY A 31 -9.80 -8.36 18.64
CA GLY A 31 -11.24 -8.37 18.95
C GLY A 31 -11.84 -7.00 19.29
N GLY A 32 -11.11 -6.18 20.04
CA GLY A 32 -11.57 -4.87 20.54
C GLY A 32 -11.48 -3.72 19.53
N THR A 33 -11.67 -3.98 18.24
CA THR A 33 -11.65 -2.90 17.22
C THR A 33 -13.05 -2.34 17.00
N ALA A 34 -13.15 -1.03 16.80
CA ALA A 34 -14.40 -0.36 16.43
C ALA A 34 -14.99 -0.93 15.12
N ALA A 35 -16.32 -0.91 15.03
CA ALA A 35 -17.06 -1.35 13.84
C ALA A 35 -17.01 -0.30 12.72
N GLY A 36 -17.30 -0.74 11.49
CA GLY A 36 -17.51 0.16 10.36
C GLY A 36 -18.89 0.82 10.40
N VAL A 37 -19.31 1.39 9.26
CA VAL A 37 -20.64 2.00 9.11
C VAL A 37 -21.81 1.01 9.30
N ASP A 38 -21.55 -0.29 9.22
CA ASP A 38 -22.54 -1.35 9.45
C ASP A 38 -22.82 -1.59 10.93
N GLY A 39 -22.00 -1.04 11.84
CA GLY A 39 -22.15 -1.22 13.29
C GLY A 39 -21.84 -2.63 13.78
N ILE A 40 -21.31 -3.52 12.93
CA ILE A 40 -21.05 -4.91 13.30
C ILE A 40 -19.57 -5.09 13.69
N PRO A 41 -19.24 -5.30 14.98
CA PRO A 41 -17.86 -5.45 15.41
C PRO A 41 -17.31 -6.82 15.04
N ILE A 42 -15.98 -6.89 14.86
CA ILE A 42 -15.30 -8.16 14.55
C ILE A 42 -15.46 -9.21 15.66
N LEU A 43 -15.66 -8.77 16.91
CA LEU A 43 -15.89 -9.63 18.06
C LEU A 43 -17.16 -10.49 17.92
N LEU A 44 -18.22 -9.94 17.30
CA LEU A 44 -19.45 -10.70 17.06
C LEU A 44 -19.15 -11.90 16.16
N PHE A 45 -18.45 -11.67 15.05
CA PHE A 45 -18.06 -12.75 14.14
C PHE A 45 -17.15 -13.78 14.82
N LYS A 46 -16.24 -13.35 15.71
CA LYS A 46 -15.40 -14.28 16.46
C LYS A 46 -16.21 -15.17 17.40
N ASN A 47 -17.16 -14.61 18.13
CA ASN A 47 -17.96 -15.33 19.12
C ASN A 47 -18.92 -16.33 18.47
N PHE A 48 -19.43 -16.03 17.27
CA PHE A 48 -20.38 -16.86 16.54
C PHE A 48 -19.77 -17.50 15.29
N LEU A 49 -18.44 -17.64 15.23
CA LEU A 49 -17.74 -18.04 14.01
C LEU A 49 -18.16 -19.42 13.50
N SER A 50 -18.39 -20.38 14.41
CA SER A 50 -18.81 -21.74 14.04
C SER A 50 -20.15 -21.75 13.29
N ILE A 51 -21.09 -20.90 13.71
CA ILE A 51 -22.42 -20.78 13.12
C ILE A 51 -22.36 -19.98 11.82
N LEU A 52 -21.58 -18.89 11.80
CA LEU A 52 -21.51 -17.98 10.66
C LEU A 52 -20.57 -18.46 9.55
N MET A 53 -19.69 -19.44 9.82
CA MET A 53 -18.66 -19.92 8.87
C MET A 53 -19.22 -20.25 7.48
N PRO A 54 -20.29 -21.06 7.33
CA PRO A 54 -20.79 -21.41 6.00
C PRO A 54 -21.25 -20.20 5.20
N ILE A 55 -21.84 -19.21 5.87
CA ILE A 55 -22.32 -17.96 5.25
C ILE A 55 -21.14 -17.08 4.83
N ILE A 56 -20.12 -16.97 5.68
CA ILE A 56 -18.92 -16.17 5.39
C ILE A 56 -18.16 -16.78 4.19
N VAL A 57 -17.98 -18.10 4.16
CA VAL A 57 -17.36 -18.82 3.04
C VAL A 57 -18.15 -18.56 1.75
N LEU A 58 -19.47 -18.75 1.77
CA LEU A 58 -20.33 -18.52 0.61
C LEU A 58 -20.21 -17.08 0.09
N LEU A 59 -20.24 -16.10 1.00
CA LEU A 59 -20.14 -14.68 0.66
C LEU A 59 -18.78 -14.36 0.02
N CYS A 60 -17.68 -14.78 0.64
CA CYS A 60 -16.33 -14.56 0.11
C CYS A 60 -16.18 -15.19 -1.28
N ASN A 61 -16.58 -16.45 -1.46
CA ASN A 61 -16.49 -17.14 -2.76
C ASN A 61 -17.36 -16.47 -3.83
N LYS A 62 -18.55 -15.97 -3.47
CA LYS A 62 -19.39 -15.20 -4.40
C LYS A 62 -18.68 -13.92 -4.85
N VAL A 63 -18.02 -13.20 -3.94
CA VAL A 63 -17.26 -11.99 -4.27
C VAL A 63 -16.06 -12.32 -5.18
N LEU A 64 -15.29 -13.35 -4.84
CA LEU A 64 -14.12 -13.78 -5.61
C LEU A 64 -14.48 -14.22 -7.03
N ARG A 65 -15.46 -15.12 -7.17
CA ARG A 65 -15.92 -15.64 -8.47
C ARG A 65 -16.53 -14.55 -9.36
N SER A 66 -17.33 -13.65 -8.77
CA SER A 66 -17.96 -12.57 -9.54
C SER A 66 -16.99 -11.43 -9.87
N GLY A 67 -15.91 -11.26 -9.12
CA GLY A 67 -15.05 -10.07 -9.19
C GLY A 67 -15.77 -8.78 -8.77
N GLN A 68 -16.89 -8.87 -8.05
CA GLN A 68 -17.69 -7.73 -7.63
C GLN A 68 -17.56 -7.49 -6.13
N TRP A 69 -16.93 -6.37 -5.76
CA TRP A 69 -16.87 -5.94 -4.38
C TRP A 69 -18.26 -5.44 -3.92
N PRO A 70 -18.81 -5.95 -2.80
CA PRO A 70 -20.12 -5.54 -2.31
C PRO A 70 -20.21 -4.03 -2.07
N SER A 71 -21.31 -3.39 -2.47
CA SER A 71 -21.53 -1.96 -2.24
C SER A 71 -21.49 -1.59 -0.76
N ALA A 72 -22.04 -2.45 0.11
CA ALA A 72 -21.99 -2.30 1.56
C ALA A 72 -20.55 -2.22 2.11
N TRP A 73 -19.56 -2.79 1.42
CA TRP A 73 -18.14 -2.77 1.81
C TRP A 73 -17.37 -1.57 1.24
N LYS A 74 -18.04 -0.68 0.51
CA LYS A 74 -17.40 0.47 -0.15
C LYS A 74 -17.48 1.77 0.65
N THR A 75 -18.19 1.76 1.77
CA THR A 75 -18.34 2.93 2.64
C THR A 75 -17.44 2.78 3.86
N SER A 76 -16.57 3.76 4.10
CA SER A 76 -15.71 3.82 5.29
C SER A 76 -16.23 4.86 6.28
N LEU A 77 -16.14 4.54 7.57
CA LEU A 77 -16.40 5.48 8.66
C LEU A 77 -15.09 6.11 9.09
N PHE A 78 -14.97 7.44 8.99
CA PHE A 78 -13.76 8.18 9.31
C PHE A 78 -13.88 8.83 10.69
N ILE A 79 -12.95 8.49 11.58
CA ILE A 79 -12.80 9.11 12.89
C ILE A 79 -11.59 10.05 12.85
N PRO A 80 -11.76 11.38 12.99
CA PRO A 80 -10.65 12.31 13.06
C PRO A 80 -9.96 12.20 14.41
N LEU A 81 -8.65 11.92 14.39
CA LEU A 81 -7.80 11.87 15.57
C LEU A 81 -6.83 13.06 15.54
N PHE A 82 -6.92 13.92 16.54
CA PHE A 82 -6.06 15.09 16.65
C PHE A 82 -4.59 14.68 16.89
N LYS A 83 -3.69 15.12 16.01
CA LYS A 83 -2.27 14.76 16.06
C LYS A 83 -1.45 15.75 16.89
N ARG A 84 -1.43 17.04 16.52
CA ARG A 84 -0.67 18.12 17.18
C ARG A 84 -1.01 19.48 16.56
N GLY A 85 -0.56 20.59 17.15
CA GLY A 85 -0.68 21.93 16.57
C GLY A 85 -2.01 22.63 16.86
N ASN A 86 -2.49 23.46 15.93
CA ASN A 86 -3.77 24.16 16.08
C ASN A 86 -4.97 23.20 15.87
N PRO A 87 -5.84 22.97 16.87
CA PRO A 87 -7.00 22.08 16.74
C PRO A 87 -8.07 22.57 15.76
N LYS A 88 -7.99 23.81 15.28
CA LYS A 88 -8.90 24.33 14.25
C LYS A 88 -8.44 24.03 12.82
N ALA A 89 -7.19 23.64 12.63
CA ALA A 89 -6.63 23.34 11.31
C ALA A 89 -6.84 21.86 10.97
N HIS A 90 -7.38 21.56 9.79
CA HIS A 90 -7.79 20.19 9.46
C HIS A 90 -6.59 19.26 9.23
N GLU A 91 -5.46 19.80 8.78
CA GLU A 91 -4.19 19.11 8.53
C GLU A 91 -3.55 18.55 9.80
N ASN A 92 -3.99 19.06 10.96
CA ASN A 92 -3.57 18.60 12.28
C ASN A 92 -4.36 17.38 12.77
N TYR A 93 -5.30 16.86 11.97
CA TYR A 93 -6.03 15.63 12.23
C TYR A 93 -5.59 14.51 11.29
N ARG A 94 -5.47 13.31 11.84
CA ARG A 94 -5.35 12.07 11.07
C ARG A 94 -6.71 11.41 11.03
N LEU A 95 -7.23 11.13 9.83
CA LEU A 95 -8.44 10.34 9.71
C LEU A 95 -8.10 8.85 9.91
N ILE A 96 -8.84 8.20 10.80
CA ILE A 96 -8.82 6.74 10.95
C ILE A 96 -10.04 6.20 10.22
N ALA A 97 -9.80 5.40 9.18
CA ALA A 97 -10.86 4.74 8.45
C ALA A 97 -11.21 3.38 9.10
N LEU A 98 -12.48 3.22 9.45
CA LEU A 98 -13.09 1.98 9.89
C LEU A 98 -13.87 1.39 8.72
N VAL A 99 -13.45 0.19 8.31
CA VAL A 99 -14.07 -0.56 7.20
C VAL A 99 -14.92 -1.71 7.76
N PRO A 100 -15.97 -2.15 7.04
CA PRO A 100 -16.78 -3.29 7.44
C PRO A 100 -15.94 -4.54 7.77
N ALA A 101 -16.32 -5.24 8.82
CA ALA A 101 -15.53 -6.35 9.36
C ALA A 101 -15.29 -7.47 8.34
N LEU A 102 -16.32 -7.85 7.57
CA LEU A 102 -16.21 -8.88 6.55
C LEU A 102 -15.40 -8.43 5.32
N SER A 103 -15.43 -7.13 4.97
CA SER A 103 -14.52 -6.55 3.96
C SER A 103 -13.08 -6.80 4.39
N LYS A 104 -12.76 -6.47 5.65
CA LYS A 104 -11.42 -6.64 6.21
C LYS A 104 -10.96 -8.10 6.23
N VAL A 105 -11.87 -9.05 6.46
CA VAL A 105 -11.55 -10.49 6.39
C VAL A 105 -11.10 -10.87 4.98
N LEU A 106 -11.89 -10.51 3.95
CA LEU A 106 -11.53 -10.83 2.58
C LEU A 106 -10.27 -10.09 2.13
N GLU A 107 -10.11 -8.82 2.51
CA GLU A 107 -8.89 -8.06 2.24
C GLU A 107 -7.65 -8.74 2.82
N LYS A 108 -7.71 -9.29 4.05
CA LYS A 108 -6.58 -10.03 4.64
C LYS A 108 -6.24 -11.33 3.91
N ILE A 109 -7.26 -12.02 3.40
CA ILE A 109 -7.07 -13.24 2.59
C ILE A 109 -6.32 -12.86 1.31
N LEU A 110 -6.85 -11.90 0.57
CA LEU A 110 -6.25 -11.39 -0.67
C LEU A 110 -4.85 -10.83 -0.43
N ASP A 111 -4.64 -10.15 0.70
CA ASP A 111 -3.34 -9.60 1.10
C ASP A 111 -2.29 -10.71 1.29
N THR A 112 -2.67 -11.81 1.94
CA THR A 112 -1.78 -12.96 2.13
C THR A 112 -1.44 -13.62 0.80
N ARG A 113 -2.44 -13.87 -0.04
CA ARG A 113 -2.27 -14.47 -1.37
C ARG A 113 -1.41 -13.60 -2.29
N LEU A 114 -1.67 -12.30 -2.31
CA LEU A 114 -0.88 -11.32 -3.08
C LEU A 114 0.57 -11.30 -2.61
N SER A 115 0.83 -11.33 -1.30
CA SER A 115 2.20 -11.42 -0.78
C SER A 115 2.94 -12.65 -1.29
N ASN A 116 2.30 -13.81 -1.22
CA ASN A 116 2.90 -15.06 -1.68
C ASN A 116 3.19 -15.00 -3.19
N TRP A 117 2.27 -14.44 -3.97
CA TRP A 117 2.45 -14.24 -5.41
C TRP A 117 3.61 -13.32 -5.74
N LEU A 118 3.67 -12.14 -5.11
CA LEU A 118 4.72 -11.15 -5.35
C LEU A 118 6.11 -11.71 -4.99
N ASN A 119 6.21 -12.44 -3.87
CA ASN A 119 7.46 -13.04 -3.42
C ASN A 119 7.88 -14.21 -4.32
N LYS A 120 6.95 -15.12 -4.67
CA LYS A 120 7.23 -16.29 -5.51
C LYS A 120 7.75 -15.90 -6.89
N ASN A 121 7.24 -14.79 -7.44
CA ASN A 121 7.59 -14.30 -8.78
C ASN A 121 8.63 -13.16 -8.75
N ASN A 122 9.17 -12.82 -7.58
CA ASN A 122 10.16 -11.74 -7.39
C ASN A 122 9.76 -10.40 -8.05
N LEU A 123 8.52 -9.98 -7.86
CA LEU A 123 7.92 -8.84 -8.57
C LEU A 123 8.13 -7.48 -7.90
N ILE A 124 8.66 -7.46 -6.67
CA ILE A 124 8.95 -6.23 -5.93
C ILE A 124 10.46 -6.08 -5.84
N HIS A 125 10.95 -4.90 -6.21
CA HIS A 125 12.38 -4.58 -6.20
C HIS A 125 12.97 -4.63 -4.79
N GLU A 126 14.24 -5.03 -4.68
CA GLU A 126 14.97 -5.16 -3.40
C GLU A 126 15.12 -3.83 -2.67
N GLU A 127 15.13 -2.71 -3.39
CA GLU A 127 15.14 -1.37 -2.83
C GLU A 127 13.90 -1.05 -1.99
N GLN A 128 12.79 -1.79 -2.15
CA GLN A 128 11.56 -1.60 -1.38
C GLN A 128 11.49 -2.52 -0.15
N GLY A 129 11.77 -1.92 1.01
CA GLY A 129 11.67 -2.60 2.31
C GLY A 129 10.33 -2.40 3.04
N GLY A 130 9.54 -1.38 2.67
CA GLY A 130 8.29 -1.06 3.35
C GLY A 130 7.20 -2.09 3.07
N PHE A 131 6.41 -2.45 4.08
CA PHE A 131 5.26 -3.38 3.97
C PHE A 131 5.56 -4.72 3.27
N ARG A 132 6.81 -5.18 3.32
CA ARG A 132 7.29 -6.42 2.72
C ARG A 132 7.63 -7.44 3.81
N THR A 133 7.16 -8.68 3.65
CA THR A 133 7.47 -9.75 4.61
C THR A 133 8.96 -10.04 4.60
N GLY A 134 9.59 -10.04 5.78
CA GLY A 134 11.02 -10.32 5.95
C GLY A 134 11.93 -9.11 5.82
N TYR A 135 11.38 -7.91 5.58
CA TYR A 135 12.12 -6.65 5.50
C TYR A 135 11.68 -5.74 6.64
N GLY A 136 12.65 -5.08 7.28
CA GLY A 136 12.45 -4.12 8.34
C GLY A 136 13.13 -2.79 8.04
N MET A 137 12.69 -1.74 8.72
CA MET A 137 13.37 -0.43 8.69
C MET A 137 14.85 -0.57 9.07
N THR A 138 15.17 -1.50 9.96
CA THR A 138 16.54 -1.82 10.37
C THR A 138 17.44 -2.21 9.22
N ASP A 139 16.91 -2.85 8.18
CA ASP A 139 17.70 -3.24 7.00
C ASP A 139 18.09 -2.01 6.18
N SER A 140 17.14 -1.11 5.93
CA SER A 140 17.39 0.16 5.25
C SER A 140 18.38 1.04 6.05
N VAL A 141 18.23 1.10 7.37
CA VAL A 141 19.15 1.82 8.27
C VAL A 141 20.55 1.19 8.24
N PHE A 142 20.64 -0.14 8.25
CA PHE A 142 21.91 -0.85 8.15
C PHE A 142 22.63 -0.55 6.83
N ILE A 143 21.92 -0.61 5.69
CA ILE A 143 22.48 -0.29 4.38
C ILE A 143 23.00 1.15 4.34
N LEU A 144 22.19 2.10 4.85
CA LEU A 144 22.59 3.50 4.89
C LEU A 144 23.81 3.72 5.79
N LYS A 145 23.86 3.08 6.96
CA LYS A 145 25.01 3.14 7.86
C LYS A 145 26.27 2.54 7.23
N ALA A 146 26.14 1.42 6.54
CA ALA A 146 27.25 0.79 5.83
C ALA A 146 27.80 1.68 4.70
N LEU A 147 26.93 2.41 3.98
CA LEU A 147 27.36 3.44 3.04
C LEU A 147 28.12 4.57 3.74
N ILE A 148 27.56 5.15 4.81
CA ILE A 148 28.21 6.23 5.56
C ILE A 148 29.61 5.80 6.01
N ASP A 149 29.74 4.61 6.59
CA ASP A 149 31.01 4.09 7.09
C ASP A 149 32.01 3.82 5.97
N LYS A 150 31.56 3.30 4.82
CA LYS A 150 32.41 3.09 3.64
C LYS A 150 32.96 4.41 3.11
N TYR A 151 32.09 5.35 2.76
CA TYR A 151 32.48 6.61 2.13
C TYR A 151 33.30 7.48 3.10
N GLY A 152 32.98 7.44 4.40
CA GLY A 152 33.79 8.05 5.44
C GLY A 152 35.22 7.48 5.54
N LYS A 153 35.39 6.15 5.45
CA LYS A 153 36.73 5.51 5.40
C LYS A 153 37.51 5.89 4.14
N ASP A 154 36.82 5.95 3.00
CA ASP A 154 37.40 6.35 1.72
C ASP A 154 37.71 7.86 1.64
N LYS A 155 37.39 8.62 2.69
CA LYS A 155 37.49 10.10 2.76
C LYS A 155 36.77 10.78 1.59
N THR A 156 35.61 10.23 1.23
CA THR A 156 34.72 10.77 0.19
C THR A 156 33.36 11.11 0.80
N CYS A 157 32.68 12.11 0.26
CA CYS A 157 31.37 12.50 0.78
C CYS A 157 30.27 11.54 0.28
N LEU A 158 29.29 11.29 1.14
CA LEU A 158 28.02 10.66 0.79
C LEU A 158 26.92 11.69 0.98
N TYR A 159 26.12 11.92 -0.06
CA TYR A 159 24.98 12.82 -0.04
C TYR A 159 23.71 11.97 -0.01
N VAL A 160 22.82 12.28 0.93
CA VAL A 160 21.56 11.56 1.11
C VAL A 160 20.39 12.53 1.01
N GLY A 161 19.48 12.29 0.08
CA GLY A 161 18.23 13.04 -0.04
C GLY A 161 17.07 12.24 0.56
N PHE A 162 16.55 12.66 1.71
CA PHE A 162 15.33 12.10 2.29
C PHE A 162 14.12 12.86 1.78
N LEU A 163 13.24 12.16 1.07
CA LEU A 163 12.08 12.75 0.40
C LEU A 163 10.79 12.24 1.03
N ASP A 164 9.92 13.18 1.41
CA ASP A 164 8.58 12.91 1.93
C ASP A 164 7.56 13.17 0.81
N LEU A 165 6.69 12.20 0.54
CA LEU A 165 5.61 12.37 -0.43
C LEU A 165 4.39 13.01 0.21
N HIS A 166 3.89 14.10 -0.38
CA HIS A 166 2.70 14.79 0.12
C HIS A 166 1.45 13.92 -0.06
N LYS A 167 0.91 13.40 1.05
CA LYS A 167 -0.31 12.57 1.11
C LYS A 167 -0.26 11.41 0.10
N ALA A 168 0.83 10.64 0.11
CA ALA A 168 1.12 9.62 -0.90
C ALA A 168 -0.05 8.66 -1.16
N PHE A 169 -0.55 8.02 -0.10
CA PHE A 169 -1.66 7.06 -0.16
C PHE A 169 -2.96 7.67 -0.70
N ASP A 170 -3.27 8.91 -0.33
CA ASP A 170 -4.49 9.60 -0.75
C ASP A 170 -4.39 10.14 -2.20
N SER A 171 -3.17 10.25 -2.73
CA SER A 171 -2.88 10.84 -4.03
C SER A 171 -2.83 9.82 -5.17
N VAL A 172 -2.76 8.52 -4.87
CA VAL A 172 -2.67 7.45 -5.87
C VAL A 172 -3.76 7.58 -6.93
N ASN A 173 -3.36 7.63 -8.19
CA ASN A 173 -4.28 7.58 -9.32
C ASN A 173 -4.68 6.12 -9.58
N ARG A 174 -5.99 5.83 -9.52
CA ARG A 174 -6.51 4.46 -9.59
C ARG A 174 -6.36 3.80 -10.97
N GLU A 175 -6.37 4.58 -12.05
CA GLU A 175 -6.10 4.05 -13.39
C GLU A 175 -4.62 3.70 -13.54
N LEU A 176 -3.73 4.58 -13.09
CA LEU A 176 -2.28 4.27 -13.10
C LEU A 176 -1.93 3.10 -12.16
N LEU A 177 -2.65 2.92 -11.05
CA LEU A 177 -2.51 1.73 -10.19
C LEU A 177 -2.98 0.46 -10.91
N LYS A 178 -4.08 0.53 -11.65
CA LYS A 178 -4.55 -0.58 -12.49
C LYS A 178 -3.49 -0.94 -13.54
N ASP A 179 -2.93 0.05 -14.22
CA ASP A 179 -1.87 -0.16 -15.20
C ASP A 179 -0.62 -0.75 -14.55
N ALA A 180 -0.21 -0.27 -13.38
CA ALA A 180 0.92 -0.82 -12.63
C ALA A 180 0.71 -2.29 -12.25
N MET A 181 -0.50 -2.69 -11.83
CA MET A 181 -0.83 -4.09 -11.56
C MET A 181 -0.78 -4.97 -12.81
N LEU A 182 -1.22 -4.45 -13.97
CA LEU A 182 -1.17 -5.17 -15.23
C LEU A 182 0.27 -5.32 -15.76
N ASN A 183 1.11 -4.30 -15.57
CA ASN A 183 2.51 -4.31 -16.02
C ASN A 183 3.40 -5.32 -15.27
N ILE A 184 2.98 -5.78 -14.10
CA ILE A 184 3.66 -6.86 -13.35
C ILE A 184 2.92 -8.21 -13.49
N ASP A 185 2.10 -8.33 -14.53
CA ASP A 185 1.37 -9.56 -14.90
C ASP A 185 0.46 -10.12 -13.80
N LEU A 186 -0.16 -9.26 -12.98
CA LEU A 186 -1.20 -9.74 -12.07
C LEU A 186 -2.41 -10.27 -12.87
N PRO A 187 -2.98 -11.41 -12.46
CA PRO A 187 -4.25 -11.94 -12.97
C PRO A 187 -5.32 -10.87 -13.21
N HIS A 188 -5.88 -10.82 -14.43
CA HIS A 188 -6.94 -9.86 -14.77
C HIS A 188 -8.16 -9.97 -13.85
N SER A 189 -8.46 -11.18 -13.36
CA SER A 189 -9.52 -11.45 -12.40
C SER A 189 -9.28 -10.74 -11.06
N PHE A 190 -8.05 -10.79 -10.55
CA PHE A 190 -7.62 -10.06 -9.35
C PHE A 190 -7.66 -8.55 -9.59
N VAL A 191 -7.10 -8.07 -10.70
CA VAL A 191 -7.13 -6.64 -11.06
C VAL A 191 -8.57 -6.13 -11.13
N ARG A 192 -9.49 -6.89 -11.75
CA ARG A 192 -10.92 -6.55 -11.81
C ARG A 192 -11.55 -6.45 -10.42
N LEU A 193 -11.23 -7.38 -9.51
CA LEU A 193 -11.72 -7.36 -8.14
C LEU A 193 -11.21 -6.12 -7.37
N ILE A 194 -9.93 -5.80 -7.50
CA ILE A 194 -9.33 -4.60 -6.88
C ILE A 194 -9.96 -3.33 -7.45
N VAL A 195 -10.11 -3.22 -8.78
CA VAL A 195 -10.82 -2.08 -9.40
C VAL A 195 -12.24 -1.97 -8.84
N SER A 196 -12.98 -3.08 -8.74
CA SER A 196 -14.32 -3.12 -8.17
C SER A 196 -14.36 -2.63 -6.71
N MET A 197 -13.34 -2.94 -5.91
CA MET A 197 -13.19 -2.46 -4.53
C MET A 197 -13.02 -0.93 -4.45
N TYR A 198 -12.50 -0.31 -5.51
CA TYR A 198 -12.25 1.13 -5.62
C TYR A 198 -13.32 1.91 -6.42
N THR A 199 -14.23 1.22 -7.11
CA THR A 199 -15.34 1.86 -7.83
C THR A 199 -16.42 2.34 -6.87
N CYS A 200 -16.79 3.62 -6.93
CA CYS A 200 -17.84 4.25 -6.10
C CYS A 200 -17.59 4.15 -4.58
N VAL A 201 -16.33 4.26 -4.15
CA VAL A 201 -15.98 4.32 -2.72
C VAL A 201 -16.50 5.62 -2.10
N SER A 202 -17.05 5.50 -0.90
CA SER A 202 -17.61 6.62 -0.16
C SER A 202 -17.15 6.63 1.31
N GLY A 203 -17.37 7.77 1.96
CA GLY A 203 -16.98 8.01 3.34
C GLY A 203 -18.04 8.78 4.11
N ILE A 204 -18.06 8.58 5.42
CA ILE A 204 -18.80 9.37 6.40
C ILE A 204 -17.81 9.73 7.51
N ILE A 205 -17.75 11.01 7.93
CA ILE A 205 -16.95 11.44 9.07
C ILE A 205 -17.84 11.42 10.32
N GLN A 206 -17.34 10.87 11.42
CA GLN A 206 -18.02 10.92 12.71
C GLN A 206 -17.19 11.73 13.73
N VAL A 207 -17.85 12.67 14.40
CA VAL A 207 -17.29 13.48 15.50
C VAL A 207 -18.24 13.38 16.70
N GLY A 208 -17.81 12.67 17.74
CA GLY A 208 -18.70 12.30 18.85
C GLY A 208 -19.90 11.50 18.33
N ASN A 209 -21.11 12.01 18.59
CA ASN A 209 -22.37 11.39 18.14
C ASN A 209 -22.93 11.99 16.84
N ARG A 210 -22.15 12.85 16.16
CA ARG A 210 -22.58 13.50 14.91
C ARG A 210 -21.89 12.87 13.71
N PHE A 211 -22.64 12.76 12.61
CA PHE A 211 -22.18 12.22 11.34
C PHE A 211 -22.24 13.30 10.25
N SER A 212 -21.25 13.30 9.36
CA SER A 212 -21.28 14.14 8.16
C SER A 212 -22.27 13.59 7.14
N LYS A 213 -22.53 14.38 6.08
CA LYS A 213 -23.09 13.83 4.84
C LYS A 213 -22.11 12.83 4.23
N LEU A 214 -22.64 11.87 3.47
CA LEU A 214 -21.85 10.95 2.67
C LEU A 214 -21.08 11.71 1.58
N PHE A 215 -19.81 11.39 1.39
CA PHE A 215 -18.97 11.95 0.33
C PHE A 215 -18.26 10.83 -0.45
N TYR A 216 -17.91 11.10 -1.70
CA TYR A 216 -17.23 10.13 -2.56
C TYR A 216 -15.73 10.35 -2.61
N ILE A 217 -14.98 9.25 -2.57
CA ILE A 217 -13.51 9.25 -2.58
C ILE A 217 -13.06 8.80 -3.97
N LYS A 218 -12.56 9.76 -4.76
CA LYS A 218 -12.22 9.56 -6.18
C LYS A 218 -10.75 9.18 -6.43
N ARG A 219 -9.86 9.40 -5.47
CA ARG A 219 -8.42 9.12 -5.57
C ARG A 219 -7.92 8.42 -4.32
N GLY A 220 -6.70 7.91 -4.41
CA GLY A 220 -6.03 7.23 -3.33
C GLY A 220 -6.45 5.77 -3.17
N VAL A 221 -5.59 5.05 -2.47
CA VAL A 221 -5.87 3.74 -1.91
C VAL A 221 -6.65 3.87 -0.60
N LYS A 222 -7.35 2.83 -0.17
CA LYS A 222 -8.27 2.90 0.98
C LYS A 222 -7.48 2.98 2.28
N GLN A 223 -7.59 4.09 3.02
CA GLN A 223 -7.08 4.13 4.39
C GLN A 223 -7.76 3.02 5.23
N GLY A 224 -7.02 2.40 6.15
CA GLY A 224 -7.51 1.33 7.02
C GLY A 224 -7.68 -0.05 6.35
N SER A 225 -7.54 -0.12 5.02
CA SER A 225 -7.49 -1.37 4.26
C SER A 225 -6.17 -2.10 4.49
N THR A 226 -6.21 -3.42 4.60
CA THR A 226 -4.97 -4.23 4.74
C THR A 226 -4.23 -4.39 3.43
N LEU A 227 -4.91 -4.29 2.28
CA LEU A 227 -4.32 -4.41 0.94
C LEU A 227 -3.63 -3.12 0.47
N SER A 228 -4.10 -1.97 0.94
CA SER A 228 -3.68 -0.67 0.41
C SER A 228 -2.17 -0.41 0.48
N PRO A 229 -1.44 -0.81 1.54
CA PRO A 229 0.02 -0.74 1.57
C PRO A 229 0.72 -1.50 0.44
N LYS A 230 0.30 -2.74 0.15
CA LYS A 230 0.90 -3.53 -0.95
C LYS A 230 0.56 -2.97 -2.32
N LEU A 231 -0.67 -2.48 -2.49
CA LEU A 231 -1.07 -1.80 -3.71
C LEU A 231 -0.26 -0.52 -3.93
N PHE A 232 0.06 0.22 -2.87
CA PHE A 232 0.96 1.36 -2.95
C PHE A 232 2.37 0.94 -3.37
N ASN A 233 2.92 -0.13 -2.77
CA ASN A 233 4.23 -0.65 -3.19
C ASN A 233 4.24 -1.02 -4.67
N ILE A 234 3.23 -1.74 -5.16
CA ILE A 234 3.09 -2.07 -6.59
C ILE A 234 3.04 -0.79 -7.44
N PHE A 235 2.32 0.23 -6.98
CA PHE A 235 2.17 1.50 -7.71
C PHE A 235 3.49 2.24 -7.94
N VAL A 236 4.37 2.23 -6.93
CA VAL A 236 5.67 2.93 -6.98
C VAL A 236 6.84 2.04 -7.40
N ASN A 237 6.61 0.72 -7.53
CA ASN A 237 7.68 -0.26 -7.77
C ASN A 237 8.51 0.04 -9.03
N ASP A 238 7.87 0.55 -10.08
CA ASP A 238 8.52 0.86 -11.36
C ASP A 238 9.48 2.07 -11.30
N VAL A 239 9.59 2.76 -10.16
CA VAL A 239 10.60 3.83 -9.98
C VAL A 239 12.02 3.33 -10.16
N VAL A 240 12.30 2.09 -9.74
CA VAL A 240 13.63 1.48 -9.87
C VAL A 240 13.96 1.32 -11.36
N ASN A 241 13.08 0.65 -12.11
CA ASN A 241 13.22 0.50 -13.57
C ASN A 241 13.30 1.85 -14.30
N PHE A 242 12.52 2.84 -13.86
CA PHE A 242 12.53 4.19 -14.44
C PHE A 242 13.91 4.85 -14.34
N LEU A 243 14.58 4.71 -13.19
CA LEU A 243 15.90 5.27 -12.93
C LEU A 243 17.00 4.47 -13.65
N GLU A 244 16.88 3.14 -13.68
CA GLU A 244 17.82 2.30 -14.42
C GLU A 244 17.81 2.61 -15.91
N ASN A 245 16.62 2.73 -16.51
CA ASN A 245 16.45 3.06 -17.92
C ASN A 245 16.93 4.49 -18.29
N ARG A 246 17.16 5.36 -17.30
CA ARG A 246 17.72 6.71 -17.48
C ARG A 246 19.18 6.81 -17.02
N TRP A 247 19.85 5.67 -16.80
CA TRP A 247 21.23 5.61 -16.33
C TRP A 247 21.49 6.46 -15.09
N ALA A 248 20.54 6.43 -14.15
CA ALA A 248 20.65 7.18 -12.90
C ALA A 248 21.98 6.88 -12.19
N PRO A 249 22.64 7.91 -11.61
CA PRO A 249 23.86 7.71 -10.84
C PRO A 249 23.64 6.71 -9.70
N LYS A 250 24.63 5.85 -9.44
CA LYS A 250 24.58 4.84 -8.36
C LYS A 250 25.85 4.93 -7.50
N VAL A 251 25.71 4.71 -6.20
CA VAL A 251 26.81 4.43 -5.27
C VAL A 251 27.02 2.93 -5.14
N SER A 252 28.23 2.51 -4.78
CA SER A 252 28.56 1.08 -4.63
C SER A 252 28.63 0.71 -3.16
N LEU A 253 28.09 -0.45 -2.79
CA LEU A 253 28.28 -1.10 -1.49
C LEU A 253 28.64 -2.57 -1.75
N GLY A 254 29.94 -2.90 -1.63
CA GLY A 254 30.45 -4.20 -2.09
C GLY A 254 30.22 -4.39 -3.59
N THR A 255 29.56 -5.48 -3.96
CA THR A 255 29.15 -5.78 -5.35
C THR A 255 27.84 -5.11 -5.76
N GLN A 256 27.10 -4.55 -4.81
CA GLN A 256 25.80 -3.92 -5.06
C GLN A 256 25.95 -2.47 -5.47
N LYS A 257 25.03 -2.00 -6.31
CA LYS A 257 24.93 -0.60 -6.75
C LYS A 257 23.52 -0.10 -6.49
N LEU A 258 23.41 1.03 -5.80
CA LEU A 258 22.13 1.61 -5.44
C LEU A 258 22.10 3.10 -5.70
N SER A 259 20.95 3.60 -6.13
CA SER A 259 20.63 5.03 -6.26
C SER A 259 19.62 5.48 -5.21
N LEU A 260 18.88 4.53 -4.63
CA LEU A 260 17.80 4.83 -3.70
C LEU A 260 17.51 3.66 -2.74
N LEU A 261 16.80 3.97 -1.66
CA LEU A 261 16.12 3.04 -0.77
C LEU A 261 14.67 3.51 -0.61
N LEU A 262 13.72 2.59 -0.65
CA LEU A 262 12.29 2.87 -0.43
C LEU A 262 11.83 2.19 0.86
N PHE A 263 11.05 2.92 1.63
CA PHE A 263 10.26 2.36 2.71
C PHE A 263 8.83 2.89 2.60
N ALA A 264 8.03 2.20 1.80
CA ALA A 264 6.72 2.66 1.37
C ALA A 264 6.80 4.03 0.66
N ASP A 265 6.25 5.08 1.28
CA ASP A 265 6.25 6.46 0.77
C ASP A 265 7.51 7.26 1.11
N ASP A 266 8.35 6.75 2.03
CA ASP A 266 9.65 7.35 2.33
C ASP A 266 10.69 6.94 1.27
N ILE A 267 11.38 7.92 0.70
CA ILE A 267 12.43 7.70 -0.31
C ILE A 267 13.75 8.28 0.21
N ALA A 268 14.81 7.48 0.21
CA ALA A 268 16.17 7.96 0.48
C ALA A 268 17.03 7.79 -0.77
N LEU A 269 17.40 8.90 -1.40
CA LEU A 269 18.33 8.93 -2.53
C LEU A 269 19.77 8.97 -2.03
N VAL A 270 20.67 8.26 -2.70
CA VAL A 270 22.09 8.17 -2.31
C VAL A 270 23.01 8.46 -3.48
N ALA A 271 23.96 9.38 -3.27
CA ALA A 271 24.96 9.77 -4.26
C ALA A 271 26.28 10.14 -3.59
N ASN A 272 27.41 10.05 -4.30
CA ASN A 272 28.72 10.45 -3.77
C ASN A 272 29.25 11.76 -4.37
N LYS A 273 28.43 12.47 -5.15
CA LYS A 273 28.71 13.81 -5.69
C LYS A 273 27.44 14.67 -5.63
N PRO A 274 27.55 15.98 -5.35
CA PRO A 274 26.39 16.87 -5.33
C PRO A 274 25.60 16.86 -6.66
N ARG A 275 26.32 16.89 -7.79
CA ARG A 275 25.72 16.85 -9.13
C ARG A 275 24.94 15.56 -9.41
N ASP A 276 25.39 14.45 -8.82
CA ASP A 276 24.77 13.15 -9.01
C ASP A 276 23.49 13.07 -8.17
N LEU A 277 23.49 13.61 -6.94
CA LEU A 277 22.27 13.78 -6.14
C LEU A 277 21.25 14.69 -6.84
N GLN A 278 21.69 15.83 -7.41
CA GLN A 278 20.80 16.72 -8.14
C GLN A 278 20.17 16.04 -9.36
N THR A 279 20.94 15.22 -10.07
CA THR A 279 20.41 14.40 -11.18
C THR A 279 19.32 13.45 -10.67
N LEU A 280 19.54 12.76 -9.54
CA LEU A 280 18.55 11.87 -8.95
C LEU A 280 17.27 12.62 -8.52
N LEU A 281 17.41 13.81 -7.92
CA LEU A 281 16.26 14.64 -7.53
C LEU A 281 15.40 15.02 -8.73
N ASN A 282 16.04 15.46 -9.84
CA ASN A 282 15.32 15.82 -11.07
C ASN A 282 14.59 14.60 -11.68
N LEU A 283 15.24 13.43 -11.67
CA LEU A 283 14.64 12.19 -12.18
C LEU A 283 13.44 11.74 -11.33
N ILE A 284 13.55 11.84 -10.00
CA ILE A 284 12.43 11.55 -9.11
C ILE A 284 11.29 12.54 -9.32
N GLU A 285 11.58 13.83 -9.50
CA GLU A 285 10.53 14.82 -9.79
C GLU A 285 9.78 14.48 -11.10
N GLU A 286 10.50 14.10 -12.17
CA GLU A 286 9.90 13.64 -13.43
C GLU A 286 9.01 12.40 -13.20
N TYR A 287 9.52 11.40 -12.46
CA TYR A 287 8.78 10.19 -12.13
C TYR A 287 7.49 10.49 -11.36
N LEU A 288 7.58 11.33 -10.33
CA LEU A 288 6.42 11.72 -9.51
C LEU A 288 5.40 12.51 -10.32
N HIS A 289 5.85 13.36 -11.25
CA HIS A 289 4.97 14.05 -12.18
C HIS A 289 4.17 13.07 -13.05
N ILE A 290 4.83 12.05 -13.62
CA ILE A 290 4.17 10.97 -14.40
C ILE A 290 3.15 10.22 -13.54
N LYS A 291 3.52 9.88 -12.30
CA LYS A 291 2.65 9.18 -11.34
C LYS A 291 1.57 10.07 -10.72
N LYS A 292 1.57 11.37 -11.00
CA LYS A 292 0.68 12.39 -10.40
C LYS A 292 0.80 12.44 -8.87
N LEU A 293 2.00 12.17 -8.37
CA LEU A 293 2.41 12.33 -6.98
C LEU A 293 3.13 13.67 -6.80
N LYS A 294 3.30 14.12 -5.56
CA LYS A 294 3.97 15.37 -5.24
C LYS A 294 4.92 15.18 -4.06
N LEU A 295 6.07 15.83 -4.13
CA LEU A 295 6.97 15.98 -2.98
C LEU A 295 6.39 16.97 -1.97
N ASN A 296 6.68 16.71 -0.71
CA ASN A 296 6.51 17.64 0.38
C ASN A 296 7.85 18.31 0.66
N THR A 297 8.10 19.43 -0.01
CA THR A 297 9.39 20.12 0.03
C THR A 297 9.77 20.61 1.43
N GLU A 298 8.80 20.93 2.29
CA GLU A 298 9.03 21.36 3.67
C GLU A 298 9.53 20.25 4.58
N LYS A 299 9.27 18.98 4.22
CA LYS A 299 9.71 17.80 4.98
C LYS A 299 10.78 16.98 4.27
N SER A 300 11.17 17.41 3.08
CA SER A 300 12.24 16.77 2.34
C SER A 300 13.55 17.48 2.67
N GLU A 301 14.60 16.72 2.90
CA GLU A 301 15.87 17.24 3.42
C GLU A 301 17.05 16.51 2.79
N VAL A 302 18.15 17.26 2.60
CA VAL A 302 19.42 16.74 2.10
C VAL A 302 20.43 16.77 3.23
N VAL A 303 21.08 15.64 3.45
CA VAL A 303 22.13 15.43 4.47
C VAL A 303 23.44 15.08 3.75
N ILE A 304 24.56 15.58 4.29
CA ILE A 304 25.93 15.45 3.76
C ILE A 304 26.82 14.83 4.83
#